data_AF-A0A0G2I1G6-F1
#
_entry.id   AF-A0A0G2I1G6-F1
#
_cell.length_a   1.000
_cell.length_b   1.000
_cell.length_c   1.000
_cell.angle_alpha   90.00
_cell.angle_beta   90.00
_cell.angle_gamma   90.00
#
_symmetry.space_group_name_H-M   'P 1'
#
loop_
_entity.id
_entity.type
_entity.pdbx_description
1 polymer ?
#
loop_
_entity_poly.entity_id
_entity_poly.type
_entity_poly.pdbx_seq_one_letter_code
_entity_poly.pdbx_strand_id
1 'polypeptide(L)'
;MEDCSCEEALDYLIAIYQVQQKTFIADITTQVIERHIVRGLQNIFSPMVALNIPSSKIDSMVAEPPVAKRKRDFLTDQTEKLRDGKKIFRGVSGV
;
A
#
# COMPACT_ATOMS: atom_id res chain seq x y z
N MET A 1 -11.05 64.45 -0.65
CA MET A 1 -10.25 63.20 -0.60
C MET A 1 -9.92 62.98 0.86
N GLU A 2 -9.98 61.73 1.30
CA GLU A 2 -9.76 61.27 2.69
C GLU A 2 -11.01 61.32 3.57
N ASP A 3 -11.92 60.39 3.31
CA ASP A 3 -12.76 59.74 4.33
C ASP A 3 -13.07 58.34 3.79
N CYS A 4 -12.04 57.48 3.70
CA CYS A 4 -12.33 56.05 3.56
C CYS A 4 -12.94 55.64 4.89
N SER A 5 -14.23 55.32 4.88
CA SER A 5 -14.94 54.91 6.10
C SER A 5 -14.20 53.72 6.71
N CYS A 6 -14.08 53.70 8.05
CA CYS A 6 -13.50 52.56 8.75
C CYS A 6 -14.13 51.21 8.33
N GLU A 7 -15.38 51.24 7.86
CA GLU A 7 -16.10 50.09 7.32
C GLU A 7 -15.50 49.60 5.98
N GLU A 8 -15.19 50.49 5.05
CA GLU A 8 -14.57 50.12 3.77
C GLU A 8 -13.16 49.54 3.99
N ALA A 9 -12.38 50.14 4.89
CA ALA A 9 -11.08 49.62 5.27
C ALA A 9 -11.16 48.23 5.90
N LEU A 10 -12.20 47.97 6.70
CA LEU A 10 -12.46 46.65 7.28
C LEU A 10 -12.83 45.63 6.21
N ASP A 11 -13.66 46.00 5.23
CA ASP A 11 -14.03 45.12 4.12
C ASP A 11 -12.81 44.72 3.27
N TYR A 12 -11.92 45.67 2.97
CA TYR A 12 -10.66 45.36 2.28
C TYR A 12 -9.77 44.42 3.08
N LEU A 13 -9.66 44.63 4.40
CA LEU A 13 -8.88 43.77 5.28
C LEU A 13 -9.42 42.34 5.29
N ILE A 14 -10.74 42.17 5.38
CA ILE A 14 -11.40 40.85 5.34
C ILE A 14 -11.14 40.17 4.00
N ALA A 15 -11.26 40.89 2.88
CA ALA A 15 -10.99 40.34 1.55
C ALA A 15 -9.54 39.86 1.41
N ILE A 16 -8.56 40.65 1.89
CA ILE A 16 -7.14 40.26 1.90
C ILE A 16 -6.94 39.00 2.74
N TYR A 17 -7.52 38.95 3.94
CA TYR A 17 -7.37 37.82 4.84
C TYR A 17 -7.94 36.53 4.25
N GLN A 18 -9.11 36.60 3.58
CA GLN A 18 -9.70 35.45 2.90
C GLN A 18 -8.79 34.89 1.80
N VAL A 19 -8.10 35.74 1.05
CA VAL A 19 -7.12 35.31 0.04
C VAL A 19 -5.90 34.68 0.72
N GLN A 20 -5.33 35.35 1.72
CA GLN A 20 -4.15 34.85 2.41
C GLN A 20 -4.39 33.51 3.12
N GLN A 21 -5.58 33.30 3.69
CA GLN A 21 -5.94 32.03 4.31
C GLN A 21 -5.91 30.88 3.28
N LYS A 22 -6.47 31.10 2.08
CA LYS A 22 -6.46 30.10 1.00
C LYS A 22 -5.04 29.82 0.52
N THR A 23 -4.24 30.87 0.34
CA THR A 23 -2.83 30.76 -0.04
C THR A 23 -2.04 29.96 1.00
N PHE A 24 -2.21 30.27 2.28
CA PHE A 24 -1.55 29.55 3.36
C PHE A 24 -1.88 28.04 3.34
N ILE A 25 -3.16 27.68 3.18
CA ILE A 25 -3.57 26.27 3.13
C ILE A 25 -2.95 25.58 1.91
N ALA A 26 -2.94 26.22 0.74
CA ALA A 26 -2.35 25.68 -0.48
C ALA A 26 -0.83 25.49 -0.34
N ASP A 27 -0.15 26.46 0.26
CA ASP A 27 1.29 26.43 0.50
C ASP A 27 1.68 25.36 1.50
N ILE A 28 0.97 25.22 2.63
CA ILE A 28 1.23 24.14 3.58
C ILE A 28 1.01 22.78 2.92
N THR A 29 -0.06 22.62 2.14
CA THR A 29 -0.34 21.36 1.45
C THR A 29 0.78 21.01 0.47
N THR A 30 1.18 21.94 -0.39
CA THR A 30 2.18 21.66 -1.44
C THR A 30 3.60 21.63 -0.88
N GLN A 31 3.98 22.65 -0.12
CA GLN A 31 5.36 22.86 0.30
C GLN A 31 5.73 22.07 1.55
N VAL A 32 4.77 21.74 2.41
CA VAL A 32 5.03 20.93 3.61
C VAL A 32 4.61 19.50 3.37
N ILE A 33 3.32 19.25 3.12
CA ILE A 33 2.81 17.88 3.03
C ILE A 33 3.39 17.17 1.80
N GLU A 34 3.24 17.69 0.60
CA GLU A 34 3.74 17.00 -0.59
C GLU A 34 5.27 16.88 -0.58
N ARG A 35 5.97 17.97 -0.25
CA ARG A 35 7.44 17.98 -0.27
C ARG A 35 8.11 17.16 0.84
N HIS A 36 7.52 17.07 2.03
CA HIS A 36 8.18 16.43 3.18
C HIS A 36 7.55 15.09 3.57
N ILE A 37 6.26 14.89 3.32
CA ILE A 37 5.57 13.64 3.63
C ILE A 37 5.46 12.77 2.39
N VAL A 38 4.99 13.34 1.27
CA VAL A 38 4.75 12.55 0.04
C VAL A 38 6.04 12.28 -0.73
N ARG A 39 6.99 13.22 -0.69
CA ARG A 39 8.28 13.06 -1.37
C ARG A 39 9.01 11.82 -0.88
N GLY A 40 9.25 10.89 -1.79
CA GLY A 40 9.89 9.61 -1.50
C GLY A 40 8.92 8.42 -1.55
N LEU A 41 7.60 8.63 -1.49
CA LEU A 41 6.63 7.56 -1.74
C LEU A 41 6.79 6.98 -3.15
N GLN A 42 7.10 7.82 -4.14
CA GLN A 42 7.43 7.38 -5.50
C GLN A 42 8.61 6.40 -5.57
N ASN A 43 9.49 6.40 -4.57
CA ASN A 43 10.64 5.50 -4.50
C ASN A 43 10.35 4.19 -3.76
N ILE A 44 9.19 4.06 -3.09
CA ILE A 44 8.79 2.83 -2.38
C ILE A 44 8.70 1.66 -3.36
N PHE A 45 8.26 1.93 -4.59
CA PHE A 45 8.16 0.94 -5.67
C PHE A 45 9.29 1.10 -6.71
N SER A 46 10.49 1.52 -6.27
CA SER A 46 11.62 1.63 -7.18
C SER A 46 12.10 0.24 -7.63
N PRO A 47 12.25 -0.03 -8.94
CA PRO A 47 12.82 -1.27 -9.46
C PRO A 47 14.24 -1.54 -8.92
N MET A 48 14.97 -0.47 -8.58
CA MET A 48 16.29 -0.59 -7.97
C MET A 48 16.23 -1.21 -6.58
N VAL A 49 15.16 -0.97 -5.82
CA VAL A 49 14.98 -1.62 -4.52
C VAL A 49 14.80 -3.12 -4.71
N ALA A 50 14.00 -3.54 -5.69
CA ALA A 50 13.80 -4.95 -6.02
C ALA A 50 15.09 -5.63 -6.51
N LEU A 51 15.87 -4.96 -7.35
CA LEU A 51 17.16 -5.47 -7.85
C LEU A 51 18.19 -5.66 -6.73
N ASN A 52 18.20 -4.76 -5.75
CA ASN A 52 19.18 -4.76 -4.66
C ASN A 52 18.76 -5.63 -3.45
N ILE A 53 17.65 -6.38 -3.53
CA ILE A 53 17.30 -7.31 -2.45
C ILE A 53 18.30 -8.48 -2.46
N PRO A 54 19.00 -8.77 -1.35
CA PRO A 54 19.93 -9.88 -1.29
C PRO A 54 19.17 -11.21 -1.37
N SER A 55 19.78 -12.21 -2.02
CA SER A 55 19.18 -13.54 -2.22
C SER A 55 18.69 -14.17 -0.91
N SER A 56 19.46 -14.07 0.17
CA SER A 56 19.07 -14.57 1.50
C SER A 56 17.76 -13.99 2.03
N LYS A 57 17.50 -12.71 1.73
CA LYS A 57 16.24 -12.05 2.10
C LYS A 57 15.10 -12.51 1.19
N ILE A 58 15.35 -12.68 -0.11
CA ILE A 58 14.39 -13.25 -1.05
C ILE A 58 13.97 -14.65 -0.60
N ASP A 59 14.93 -15.50 -0.23
CA ASP A 59 14.66 -16.85 0.26
C ASP A 59 13.76 -16.82 1.49
N SER A 60 14.00 -15.90 2.44
CA SER A 60 13.15 -15.74 3.61
C SER A 60 11.74 -15.18 3.30
N MET A 61 11.63 -14.31 2.28
CA MET A 61 10.35 -13.70 1.88
C MET A 61 9.47 -14.69 1.10
N VAL A 62 10.09 -15.56 0.32
CA VAL A 62 9.40 -16.57 -0.51
C VAL A 62 9.20 -17.88 0.28
N ALA A 63 9.93 -18.08 1.38
CA ALA A 63 9.75 -19.22 2.26
C ALA A 63 8.30 -19.29 2.77
N GLU A 64 7.70 -20.45 2.56
CA GLU A 64 6.36 -20.72 3.05
C GLU A 64 6.32 -20.72 4.59
N PRO A 65 5.30 -20.12 5.22
CA PRO A 65 5.11 -20.22 6.65
C PRO A 65 4.99 -21.68 7.13
N PRO A 66 5.54 -22.04 8.30
CA PRO A 66 5.51 -23.42 8.81
C PRO A 66 4.10 -24.01 8.91
N VAL A 67 3.09 -23.18 9.20
CA VAL A 67 1.68 -23.58 9.28
C VAL A 67 1.15 -23.99 7.91
N ALA A 68 1.44 -23.21 6.87
CA ALA A 68 1.05 -23.51 5.50
C ALA A 68 1.76 -24.78 5.01
N LYS A 69 3.06 -24.93 5.31
CA LYS A 69 3.83 -26.15 5.02
C LYS A 69 3.18 -27.40 5.62
N ARG A 70 2.88 -27.39 6.92
CA ARG A 70 2.21 -28.51 7.61
C ARG A 70 0.85 -28.82 6.99
N LYS A 71 0.10 -27.79 6.60
CA LYS A 71 -1.22 -27.96 5.97
C LYS A 71 -1.10 -28.57 4.58
N ARG A 72 -0.13 -28.13 3.77
CA ARG A 72 0.16 -28.71 2.48
C ARG A 72 0.52 -30.19 2.64
N ASP A 73 1.45 -30.52 3.53
CA ASP A 73 1.90 -31.89 3.72
C ASP A 73 0.74 -32.82 4.14
N PHE A 74 -0.13 -32.36 5.05
CA PHE A 74 -1.34 -33.08 5.45
C PHE A 74 -2.35 -33.31 4.30
N LEU A 75 -2.59 -32.29 3.48
CA LEU A 75 -3.53 -32.39 2.37
C LEU A 75 -2.99 -33.24 1.22
N THR A 76 -1.68 -33.18 0.96
CA THR A 76 -1.01 -34.04 -0.01
C THR A 76 -1.15 -35.51 0.38
N ASP A 77 -0.88 -35.86 1.64
CA ASP A 77 -1.04 -37.22 2.16
C ASP A 77 -2.49 -37.74 2.02
N GLN A 78 -3.49 -36.91 2.36
CA GLN A 78 -4.88 -37.29 2.13
C GLN A 78 -5.22 -37.49 0.66
N THR A 79 -4.67 -36.64 -0.22
CA THR A 79 -4.92 -36.74 -1.66
C THR A 79 -4.31 -38.02 -2.24
N GLU A 80 -3.12 -38.41 -1.79
CA GLU A 80 -2.49 -39.68 -2.15
C GLU A 80 -3.33 -40.87 -1.70
N LYS A 81 -3.76 -40.90 -0.44
CA LYS A 81 -4.65 -41.95 0.09
C LYS A 81 -5.94 -42.09 -0.71
N LEU A 82 -6.57 -40.99 -1.09
CA LEU A 82 -7.79 -41.00 -1.91
C LEU A 82 -7.52 -41.50 -3.33
N ARG A 83 -6.37 -41.14 -3.92
CA ARG A 83 -5.96 -41.64 -5.25
C ARG A 83 -5.70 -43.14 -5.24
N ASP A 84 -5.00 -43.63 -4.21
CA ASP A 84 -4.74 -45.06 -4.04
C ASP A 84 -6.03 -45.84 -3.82
N GLY A 85 -6.91 -45.35 -2.95
CA GLY A 85 -8.24 -45.91 -2.76
C GLY A 85 -9.02 -45.99 -4.08
N LYS A 86 -9.06 -44.90 -4.85
CA LYS A 86 -9.71 -44.88 -6.17
C LYS A 86 -9.11 -45.90 -7.15
N LYS A 87 -7.79 -46.07 -7.15
CA LYS A 87 -7.09 -47.04 -8.00
C LYS A 87 -7.48 -48.48 -7.63
N ILE A 88 -7.52 -48.78 -6.32
CA ILE A 88 -7.95 -50.08 -5.80
C ILE A 88 -9.40 -50.35 -6.19
N PHE A 89 -10.31 -49.39 -5.98
CA PHE A 89 -11.71 -49.55 -6.34
C PHE A 89 -11.91 -49.81 -7.83
N ARG A 90 -11.19 -49.10 -8.72
CA ARG A 90 -11.23 -49.39 -10.16
C ARG A 90 -10.71 -50.78 -10.50
N GLY A 91 -9.58 -51.19 -9.90
CA GLY A 91 -9.02 -52.52 -10.12
C GLY A 91 -9.94 -53.66 -9.68
N VAL A 92 -10.74 -53.46 -8.63
CA VAL A 92 -11.70 -54.45 -8.11
C VAL A 92 -13.03 -54.42 -8.88
N SER A 93 -13.48 -53.25 -9.36
CA SER A 93 -14.75 -53.11 -10.07
C SER A 93 -14.71 -53.52 -11.56
N GLY A 94 -13.58 -54.01 -12.08
CA GLY A 94 -13.51 -54.65 -13.41
C GLY A 94 -13.82 -53.75 -14.60
N VAL A 95 -13.72 -52.42 -14.44
CA VAL A 95 -13.75 -51.41 -15.53
C VAL A 95 -12.51 -50.53 -15.44
#